data_AF-A0A1I3U400-F1
#
_entry.id   AF-A0A1I3U400-F1
#
_cell.length_a   1.000
_cell.length_b   1.000
_cell.length_c   1.000
_cell.angle_alpha   90.00
_cell.angle_beta   90.00
_cell.angle_gamma   90.00
#
_symmetry.space_group_name_H-M   'P 1'
#
loop_
_entity.id
_entity.type
_entity.pdbx_description
1 polymer ?
#
loop_
_entity_poly.entity_id
_entity_poly.type
_entity_poly.pdbx_seq_one_letter_code
_entity_poly.pdbx_strand_id
1 'polypeptide(L)'
;MSTRLGLALHDVADAAAHASAFGDTDDGTTVATVQRLASRVRRRRATRAAGTVTVAASAAGAVALVGPQLTADLSPAADPDADPGTCRSSVATLPSGPDDALEVDLGFASANGTETLGGPGTGGGVGTWQADSVDLLVSVSELPAAATDPSRLRFLVTRKEVVVATAQQPVDRAPTPSGQVLADLYGTDRLPVEDPGTTLHALRGSETFWTQTLVDGSLAGPVAQRTPMGLTACDGSGPLLPGEYDVWVTTVDAAGTAHGAAGPWELTVAAADTRLSERLPDDFPRDVPLIGGRLVAAHPHGTGWAAEVAAAGEDRGRVAWGLLADAQAQSHDDPVTVPPDPLSGATPWDGYHVDGWLVDAIPSRTADGEPSVVYILRPGPDAGA
;
A
#
# COMPACT_ATOMS: atom_id res chain seq x y z
N MET A 1 -30.08 10.45 -37.16
CA MET A 1 -29.18 11.15 -36.20
C MET A 1 -27.90 10.34 -36.00
N SER A 2 -26.86 10.58 -36.80
CA SER A 2 -25.59 9.82 -36.79
C SER A 2 -24.36 10.71 -37.02
N THR A 3 -24.42 11.98 -36.61
CA THR A 3 -23.31 12.95 -36.81
C THR A 3 -22.26 12.90 -35.70
N ARG A 4 -22.49 12.16 -34.61
CA ARG A 4 -21.63 12.21 -33.41
C ARG A 4 -20.55 11.13 -33.34
N LEU A 5 -20.71 10.01 -34.05
CA LEU A 5 -19.64 9.00 -34.16
C LEU A 5 -18.50 9.50 -35.03
N GLY A 6 -18.82 10.25 -36.10
CA GLY A 6 -17.82 10.86 -36.99
C GLY A 6 -16.94 11.87 -36.27
N LEU A 7 -17.51 12.74 -35.43
CA LEU A 7 -16.75 13.69 -34.61
C LEU A 7 -15.85 12.98 -33.59
N ALA A 8 -16.33 11.92 -32.93
CA ALA A 8 -15.52 11.17 -31.97
C ALA A 8 -14.36 10.42 -32.64
N LEU A 9 -14.56 9.90 -33.84
CA LEU A 9 -13.48 9.25 -34.61
C LEU A 9 -12.49 10.28 -35.19
N HIS A 10 -12.96 11.48 -35.52
CA HIS A 10 -12.10 12.58 -35.97
C HIS A 10 -11.21 13.10 -34.83
N ASP A 11 -11.75 13.28 -33.62
CA ASP A 11 -10.97 13.68 -32.44
C ASP A 11 -9.91 12.64 -32.06
N VAL A 12 -10.21 11.34 -32.22
CA VAL A 12 -9.24 10.25 -31.97
C VAL A 12 -8.17 10.21 -33.05
N ALA A 13 -8.53 10.45 -34.32
CA ALA A 13 -7.57 10.50 -35.41
C ALA A 13 -6.65 11.73 -35.33
N ASP A 14 -7.18 12.91 -34.94
CA ASP A 14 -6.39 14.13 -34.73
C ASP A 14 -5.46 13.98 -33.52
N ALA A 15 -5.92 13.34 -32.44
CA ALA A 15 -5.08 13.05 -31.27
C ALA A 15 -3.97 12.03 -31.59
N ALA A 16 -4.27 11.01 -32.40
CA ALA A 16 -3.28 10.03 -32.85
C ALA A 16 -2.26 10.65 -33.83
N ALA A 17 -2.69 11.56 -34.71
CA ALA A 17 -1.81 12.31 -35.59
C ALA A 17 -0.88 13.26 -34.81
N HIS A 18 -1.37 13.90 -33.75
CA HIS A 18 -0.54 14.72 -32.85
C HIS A 18 0.43 13.86 -32.03
N ALA A 19 0.03 12.67 -31.57
CA ALA A 19 0.92 11.75 -30.88
C ALA A 19 2.07 11.26 -31.79
N SER A 20 1.84 11.10 -33.10
CA SER A 20 2.90 10.77 -34.07
C SER A 20 3.84 11.94 -34.42
N ALA A 21 3.48 13.16 -34.05
CA ALA A 21 4.32 14.36 -34.26
C ALA A 21 5.32 14.59 -33.12
N PHE A 22 5.10 13.97 -31.95
CA PHE A 22 6.08 13.91 -30.86
C PHE A 22 6.92 12.65 -31.07
N GLY A 23 7.96 12.80 -31.89
CA GLY A 23 8.92 11.74 -32.18
C GLY A 23 9.84 11.47 -30.99
N ASP A 24 9.31 10.92 -29.90
CA ASP A 24 10.04 10.05 -28.97
C ASP A 24 9.04 9.34 -28.05
N THR A 25 8.94 8.01 -28.15
CA THR A 25 8.05 7.22 -27.27
C THR A 25 8.58 7.09 -25.85
N ASP A 26 9.81 7.57 -25.61
CA ASP A 26 10.49 7.51 -24.32
C ASP A 26 10.37 8.82 -23.50
N ASP A 27 9.68 9.85 -24.02
CA ASP A 27 9.43 11.07 -23.25
C ASP A 27 8.29 10.85 -22.23
N GLY A 28 8.65 10.73 -20.95
CA GLY A 28 7.73 10.50 -19.83
C GLY A 28 6.59 11.53 -19.72
N THR A 29 6.75 12.72 -20.31
CA THR A 29 5.69 13.75 -20.34
C THR A 29 4.52 13.38 -21.26
N THR A 30 4.78 12.59 -22.31
CA THR A 30 3.76 12.11 -23.26
C THR A 30 2.89 11.03 -22.62
N VAL A 31 3.51 10.10 -21.89
CA VAL A 31 2.80 9.03 -21.15
C VAL A 31 1.89 9.63 -20.07
N ALA A 32 2.42 10.58 -19.29
CA ALA A 32 1.64 11.28 -18.26
C ALA A 32 0.43 12.03 -18.85
N THR A 33 0.58 12.64 -20.03
CA THR A 33 -0.51 13.37 -20.71
C THR A 33 -1.60 12.43 -21.22
N VAL A 34 -1.24 11.30 -21.82
CA VAL A 34 -2.20 10.28 -22.31
C VAL A 34 -2.99 9.66 -21.16
N GLN A 35 -2.33 9.36 -20.04
CA GLN A 35 -2.99 8.86 -18.83
C GLN A 35 -3.98 9.88 -18.24
N ARG A 36 -3.60 11.17 -18.23
CA ARG A 36 -4.49 12.27 -17.79
C ARG A 36 -5.72 12.43 -18.69
N LEU A 37 -5.59 12.14 -20.00
CA LEU A 37 -6.72 12.11 -20.93
C LEU A 37 -7.60 10.86 -20.71
N ALA A 38 -7.00 9.69 -20.49
CA ALA A 38 -7.72 8.45 -20.25
C ALA A 38 -8.57 8.52 -18.95
N SER A 39 -8.01 9.08 -17.87
CA SER A 39 -8.74 9.30 -16.62
C SER A 39 -9.91 10.27 -16.81
N ARG A 40 -9.72 11.36 -17.58
CA ARG A 40 -10.80 12.31 -17.92
C ARG A 40 -11.94 11.67 -18.73
N VAL A 41 -11.61 10.75 -19.63
CA VAL A 41 -12.60 10.00 -20.42
C VAL A 41 -13.38 9.00 -19.55
N ARG A 42 -12.71 8.28 -18.63
CA ARG A 42 -13.39 7.42 -17.65
C ARG A 42 -14.35 8.23 -16.77
N ARG A 43 -13.94 9.41 -16.30
CA ARG A 43 -14.76 10.35 -15.48
C ARG A 43 -16.04 10.81 -16.19
N ARG A 44 -15.97 11.10 -17.50
CA ARG A 44 -17.14 11.47 -18.31
C ARG A 44 -18.10 10.30 -18.58
N ARG A 45 -17.62 9.05 -18.51
CA ARG A 45 -18.48 7.87 -18.65
C ARG A 45 -19.21 7.53 -17.35
N ALA A 46 -18.53 7.61 -16.20
CA ALA A 46 -19.13 7.35 -14.89
C ALA A 46 -20.28 8.32 -14.56
N THR A 47 -20.10 9.62 -14.86
CA THR A 47 -21.12 10.66 -14.64
C THR A 47 -22.38 10.49 -15.51
N ARG A 48 -22.29 9.85 -16.68
CA ARG A 48 -23.46 9.57 -17.54
C ARG A 48 -24.24 8.32 -17.13
N ALA A 49 -23.57 7.33 -16.54
CA ALA A 49 -24.24 6.14 -16.01
C ALA A 49 -25.11 6.46 -14.79
N ALA A 50 -24.70 7.43 -13.97
CA ALA A 50 -25.48 7.90 -12.82
C ALA A 50 -26.74 8.71 -13.19
N GLY A 51 -26.83 9.25 -14.42
CA GLY A 51 -27.90 10.15 -14.85
C GLY A 51 -29.09 9.50 -15.57
N THR A 52 -29.12 8.17 -15.77
CA THR A 52 -30.10 7.51 -16.67
C THR A 52 -31.05 6.50 -16.01
N VAL A 53 -31.26 6.58 -14.69
CA VAL A 53 -32.27 5.75 -14.02
C VAL A 53 -33.18 6.62 -13.15
N THR A 54 -34.06 7.37 -13.79
CA THR A 54 -35.31 7.81 -13.16
C THR A 54 -36.45 7.78 -14.18
N VAL A 55 -37.59 7.27 -13.71
CA VAL A 55 -38.93 7.23 -14.31
C VAL A 55 -39.30 5.99 -15.14
N ALA A 56 -39.94 5.03 -14.46
CA ALA A 56 -41.25 4.51 -14.85
C ALA A 56 -41.91 3.82 -13.65
N ALA A 57 -42.69 4.57 -12.88
CA ALA A 57 -43.63 4.02 -11.90
C ALA A 57 -44.96 3.76 -12.60
N SER A 58 -45.41 2.51 -12.71
CA SER A 58 -46.83 2.15 -12.68
C SER A 58 -47.07 0.63 -12.66
N ALA A 59 -48.04 0.26 -11.81
CA ALA A 59 -48.90 -0.93 -11.86
C ALA A 59 -48.35 -2.28 -11.37
N ALA A 60 -48.57 -2.51 -10.07
CA ALA A 60 -49.01 -3.75 -9.41
C ALA A 60 -48.92 -5.07 -10.19
N GLY A 61 -47.89 -5.84 -9.86
CA GLY A 61 -47.82 -7.28 -10.07
C GLY A 61 -46.67 -7.83 -9.22
N ALA A 62 -46.99 -8.56 -8.16
CA ALA A 62 -46.00 -9.20 -7.30
C ALA A 62 -45.33 -10.36 -8.06
N VAL A 63 -44.36 -10.01 -8.90
CA VAL A 63 -43.36 -10.94 -9.40
C VAL A 63 -42.22 -10.88 -8.39
N ALA A 64 -41.94 -12.00 -7.73
CA ALA A 64 -40.69 -12.20 -6.99
C ALA A 64 -39.54 -12.20 -8.00
N LEU A 65 -39.16 -11.00 -8.45
CA LEU A 65 -37.91 -10.77 -9.14
C LEU A 65 -36.82 -11.07 -8.11
N VAL A 66 -36.22 -12.25 -8.24
CA VAL A 66 -34.84 -12.50 -7.80
C VAL A 66 -33.98 -11.57 -8.65
N GLY A 67 -34.00 -10.29 -8.30
CA GLY A 67 -33.17 -9.27 -8.92
C GLY A 67 -31.71 -9.63 -8.66
N PRO A 68 -30.79 -9.24 -9.56
CA PRO A 68 -29.37 -9.35 -9.29
C PRO A 68 -29.12 -8.75 -7.92
N GLN A 69 -28.43 -9.49 -7.04
CA GLN A 69 -28.14 -9.02 -5.69
C GLN A 69 -27.52 -7.64 -5.82
N LEU A 70 -28.31 -6.61 -5.49
CA LEU A 70 -27.85 -5.26 -5.31
C LEU A 70 -27.00 -5.35 -4.05
N THR A 71 -25.73 -5.70 -4.22
CA THR A 71 -24.72 -5.50 -3.21
C THR A 71 -24.76 -4.00 -2.94
N ALA A 72 -25.46 -3.62 -1.87
CA ALA A 72 -25.59 -2.22 -1.49
C ALA A 72 -24.17 -1.67 -1.43
N ASP A 73 -23.92 -0.65 -2.23
CA ASP A 73 -22.64 0.00 -2.25
C ASP A 73 -22.48 0.75 -0.93
N LEU A 74 -21.79 0.14 0.02
CA LEU A 74 -21.56 0.70 1.36
C LEU A 74 -20.51 1.82 1.35
N SER A 75 -20.21 2.41 0.19
CA SER A 75 -19.25 3.52 0.11
C SER A 75 -19.85 4.75 0.80
N PRO A 76 -19.14 5.38 1.75
CA PRO A 76 -19.60 6.60 2.39
C PRO A 76 -19.75 7.71 1.34
N ALA A 77 -20.80 8.53 1.47
CA ALA A 77 -20.95 9.72 0.65
C ALA A 77 -19.92 10.78 1.07
N ALA A 78 -19.43 11.56 0.11
CA ALA A 78 -18.62 12.73 0.42
C ALA A 78 -19.41 13.72 1.28
N ASP A 79 -18.77 14.24 2.32
CA ASP A 79 -19.27 15.36 3.10
C ASP A 79 -18.83 16.67 2.41
N PRO A 80 -19.76 17.50 1.89
CA PRO A 80 -19.41 18.73 1.19
C PRO A 80 -18.77 19.79 2.11
N ASP A 81 -18.94 19.65 3.43
CA ASP A 81 -18.41 20.58 4.43
C ASP A 81 -17.08 20.08 5.03
N ALA A 82 -16.59 18.90 4.64
CA ALA A 82 -15.31 18.38 5.09
C ALA A 82 -14.14 19.13 4.44
N ASP A 83 -13.19 19.58 5.27
CA ASP A 83 -11.97 20.23 4.80
C ASP A 83 -11.21 19.34 3.79
N PRO A 84 -10.63 19.90 2.71
CA PRO A 84 -9.90 19.11 1.72
C PRO A 84 -8.82 18.21 2.33
N GLY A 85 -8.80 16.95 1.90
CA GLY A 85 -7.84 15.96 2.39
C GLY A 85 -8.11 15.51 3.82
N THR A 86 -9.31 15.70 4.36
CA THR A 86 -9.75 15.09 5.61
C THR A 86 -10.74 13.96 5.36
N CYS A 87 -11.07 13.19 6.40
CA CYS A 87 -12.04 12.12 6.32
C CYS A 87 -13.38 12.58 5.69
N ARG A 88 -13.94 11.76 4.80
CA ARG A 88 -15.16 12.02 4.01
C ARG A 88 -15.07 13.19 3.03
N SER A 89 -13.95 13.92 2.96
CA SER A 89 -13.76 14.89 1.89
C SER A 89 -13.64 14.18 0.54
N SER A 90 -14.01 14.89 -0.53
CA SER A 90 -13.76 14.40 -1.89
C SER A 90 -12.33 14.72 -2.33
N VAL A 91 -11.64 13.79 -2.98
CA VAL A 91 -10.34 14.09 -3.59
C VAL A 91 -10.43 15.15 -4.69
N ALA A 92 -11.62 15.40 -5.24
CA ALA A 92 -11.85 16.46 -6.21
C ALA A 92 -11.68 17.87 -5.61
N THR A 93 -11.70 18.02 -4.29
CA THR A 93 -11.45 19.30 -3.60
C THR A 93 -9.98 19.50 -3.24
N LEU A 94 -9.12 18.50 -3.47
CA LEU A 94 -7.68 18.66 -3.30
C LEU A 94 -7.15 19.67 -4.34
N PRO A 95 -6.15 20.49 -3.98
CA PRO A 95 -5.49 21.38 -4.93
C PRO A 95 -5.02 20.60 -6.14
N SER A 96 -5.43 21.03 -7.34
CA SER A 96 -5.07 20.37 -8.58
C SER A 96 -3.70 20.86 -9.05
N GLY A 97 -2.71 19.99 -9.01
CA GLY A 97 -1.36 20.26 -9.50
C GLY A 97 -0.34 19.52 -8.65
N PRO A 98 0.77 19.02 -9.23
CA PRO A 98 1.92 18.70 -8.40
C PRO A 98 2.26 20.00 -7.65
N ASP A 99 2.43 19.88 -6.35
CA ASP A 99 3.19 20.92 -5.65
C ASP A 99 4.56 20.89 -6.32
N ASP A 100 5.04 21.99 -6.90
CA ASP A 100 6.37 22.03 -7.55
C ASP A 100 7.48 21.62 -6.54
N ALA A 101 7.14 21.64 -5.25
CA ALA A 101 7.94 21.19 -4.14
C ALA A 101 7.89 19.68 -3.84
N LEU A 102 6.97 18.94 -4.45
CA LEU A 102 6.66 17.57 -4.09
C LEU A 102 6.76 16.66 -5.32
N GLU A 103 7.98 16.20 -5.59
CA GLU A 103 8.18 14.96 -6.33
C GLU A 103 8.03 13.81 -5.33
N VAL A 104 6.90 13.08 -5.41
CA VAL A 104 6.66 11.87 -4.61
C VAL A 104 6.99 10.67 -5.46
N ASP A 105 8.07 9.97 -5.10
CA ASP A 105 8.23 8.58 -5.49
C ASP A 105 7.64 7.70 -4.40
N LEU A 106 6.68 6.86 -4.78
CA LEU A 106 6.16 5.82 -3.91
C LEU A 106 6.85 4.49 -4.21
N GLY A 107 7.51 3.96 -3.19
CA GLY A 107 7.90 2.56 -3.12
C GLY A 107 7.14 1.81 -2.04
N PHE A 108 7.18 0.49 -2.12
CA PHE A 108 6.50 -0.37 -1.15
C PHE A 108 7.43 -1.47 -0.67
N ALA A 109 7.45 -1.70 0.64
CA ALA A 109 8.25 -2.76 1.24
C ALA A 109 7.51 -4.10 1.12
N SER A 110 7.89 -4.92 0.14
CA SER A 110 7.39 -6.30 0.03
C SER A 110 7.92 -7.19 1.15
N ALA A 111 7.11 -8.13 1.63
CA ALA A 111 7.49 -9.07 2.69
C ALA A 111 8.67 -9.99 2.30
N ASN A 112 9.01 -10.12 1.01
CA ASN A 112 10.15 -10.93 0.57
C ASN A 112 11.51 -10.23 0.74
N GLY A 113 11.55 -9.07 1.41
CA GLY A 113 12.77 -8.25 1.52
C GLY A 113 13.18 -7.55 0.22
N THR A 114 12.38 -7.69 -0.85
CA THR A 114 12.58 -7.00 -2.13
C THR A 114 11.64 -5.80 -2.21
N GLU A 115 12.04 -4.64 -1.69
CA GLU A 115 11.21 -3.42 -1.75
C GLU A 115 11.24 -2.80 -3.16
N THR A 116 10.35 -3.16 -4.07
CA THR A 116 10.39 -2.55 -5.41
C THR A 116 10.10 -1.04 -5.29
N LEU A 117 11.12 -0.20 -5.47
CA LEU A 117 10.92 1.21 -5.73
C LEU A 117 10.39 1.30 -7.15
N GLY A 118 9.12 1.66 -7.31
CA GLY A 118 8.64 2.16 -8.59
C GLY A 118 9.40 3.45 -8.86
N GLY A 119 10.24 3.49 -9.90
CA GLY A 119 10.87 4.74 -10.31
C GLY A 119 9.78 5.78 -10.65
N PRO A 120 10.10 7.08 -10.55
CA PRO A 120 9.18 8.16 -10.88
C PRO A 120 8.49 7.89 -12.22
N GLY A 121 7.15 7.83 -12.21
CA GLY A 121 6.35 7.68 -13.42
C GLY A 121 6.15 6.27 -13.98
N THR A 122 6.72 5.22 -13.36
CA THR A 122 6.24 3.85 -13.63
C THR A 122 4.97 3.64 -12.81
N GLY A 123 3.80 3.74 -13.45
CA GLY A 123 2.47 3.70 -12.82
C GLY A 123 2.10 2.37 -12.16
N GLY A 124 2.94 1.86 -11.26
CA GLY A 124 2.63 0.76 -10.38
C GLY A 124 1.65 1.20 -9.30
N GLY A 125 0.61 0.40 -9.06
CA GLY A 125 -0.20 0.52 -7.86
C GLY A 125 0.62 0.18 -6.61
N VAL A 126 0.05 0.52 -5.45
CA VAL A 126 0.47 0.05 -4.12
C VAL A 126 0.43 -1.47 -4.01
N GLY A 127 -0.37 -2.13 -4.84
CA GLY A 127 -0.51 -3.58 -4.88
C GLY A 127 -1.61 -4.07 -3.95
N THR A 128 -1.57 -5.36 -3.64
CA THR A 128 -2.55 -6.01 -2.75
C THR A 128 -1.99 -6.16 -1.35
N TRP A 129 -2.79 -5.84 -0.33
CA TRP A 129 -2.40 -5.85 1.09
C TRP A 129 -3.46 -6.53 1.96
N GLN A 130 -3.03 -7.28 2.96
CA GLN A 130 -3.89 -7.94 3.95
C GLN A 130 -3.73 -7.39 5.37
N ALA A 131 -2.61 -6.71 5.65
CA ALA A 131 -2.34 -6.07 6.93
C ALA A 131 -3.31 -4.91 7.21
N ASP A 132 -3.33 -4.49 8.47
CA ASP A 132 -4.02 -3.30 8.94
C ASP A 132 -3.25 -2.00 8.62
N SER A 133 -2.09 -2.11 7.98
CA SER A 133 -1.21 -1.00 7.62
C SER A 133 -0.40 -1.33 6.37
N VAL A 134 -0.08 -0.31 5.59
CA VAL A 134 0.83 -0.41 4.43
C VAL A 134 2.02 0.51 4.66
N ASP A 135 3.23 0.00 4.38
CA ASP A 135 4.43 0.82 4.43
C ASP A 135 4.65 1.50 3.09
N LEU A 136 4.58 2.82 3.12
CA LEU A 136 4.85 3.68 1.98
C LEU A 136 6.25 4.25 2.11
N LEU A 137 7.11 4.00 1.12
CA LEU A 137 8.38 4.69 1.00
C LEU A 137 8.15 5.94 0.17
N VAL A 138 8.29 7.11 0.79
CA VAL A 138 8.09 8.41 0.15
C VAL A 138 9.43 9.10 -0.02
N SER A 139 9.80 9.36 -1.26
CA SER A 139 10.88 10.29 -1.60
C SER A 139 10.31 11.71 -1.69
N VAL A 140 11.02 12.71 -1.17
CA VAL A 140 10.71 14.14 -1.39
C VAL A 140 11.96 14.82 -1.94
N SER A 141 11.95 15.14 -3.24
CA SER A 141 13.19 15.47 -3.97
C SER A 141 13.82 16.83 -3.68
N GLU A 142 13.05 17.88 -3.36
CA GLU A 142 13.59 19.16 -2.88
C GLU A 142 12.41 20.12 -2.60
N LEU A 143 12.31 20.61 -1.36
CA LEU A 143 11.35 21.67 -1.05
C LEU A 143 11.97 23.02 -1.43
N PRO A 144 11.33 23.86 -2.27
CA PRO A 144 11.82 25.18 -2.60
C PRO A 144 12.02 25.95 -1.30
N ALA A 145 13.13 26.69 -1.19
CA ALA A 145 13.41 27.53 -0.02
C ALA A 145 12.29 28.54 0.30
N ALA A 146 11.41 28.82 -0.68
CA ALA A 146 10.26 29.71 -0.57
C ALA A 146 8.92 29.00 -0.33
N ALA A 147 8.85 27.66 -0.38
CA ALA A 147 7.62 26.94 -0.06
C ALA A 147 7.34 27.11 1.43
N THR A 148 6.18 27.68 1.76
CA THR A 148 5.62 27.74 3.11
C THR A 148 5.75 26.37 3.73
N ASP A 149 6.65 26.27 4.72
CA ASP A 149 7.14 25.07 5.36
C ASP A 149 6.07 23.95 5.45
N PRO A 150 6.01 22.94 4.52
CA PRO A 150 5.19 21.77 4.78
C PRO A 150 5.70 21.12 6.06
N SER A 151 4.83 21.16 7.06
CA SER A 151 5.10 20.59 8.37
C SER A 151 4.91 19.07 8.36
N ARG A 152 4.06 18.56 7.46
CA ARG A 152 3.67 17.14 7.40
C ARG A 152 3.31 16.68 5.99
N LEU A 153 3.54 15.40 5.73
CA LEU A 153 2.86 14.65 4.68
C LEU A 153 1.54 14.13 5.22
N ARG A 154 0.51 14.15 4.40
CA ARG A 154 -0.76 13.50 4.67
C ARG A 154 -1.06 12.48 3.58
N PHE A 155 -1.28 11.26 4.01
CA PHE A 155 -1.66 10.14 3.17
C PHE A 155 -3.16 9.95 3.23
N LEU A 156 -3.77 9.71 2.08
CA LEU A 156 -5.21 9.56 1.95
C LEU A 156 -5.49 8.23 1.25
N VAL A 157 -6.28 7.37 1.87
CA VAL A 157 -6.87 6.21 1.20
C VAL A 157 -8.29 6.58 0.81
N THR A 158 -8.64 6.36 -0.44
CA THR A 158 -9.91 6.81 -0.99
C THR A 158 -10.66 5.67 -1.66
N ARG A 159 -11.99 5.72 -1.58
CA ARG A 159 -12.88 4.80 -2.28
C ARG A 159 -13.91 5.63 -3.03
N LYS A 160 -13.97 5.48 -4.35
CA LYS A 160 -14.88 6.26 -5.23
C LYS A 160 -14.72 7.77 -5.03
N GLU A 161 -13.48 8.26 -5.04
CA GLU A 161 -13.13 9.67 -4.86
C GLU A 161 -13.44 10.25 -3.45
N VAL A 162 -13.78 9.41 -2.45
CA VAL A 162 -14.03 9.83 -1.05
C VAL A 162 -12.92 9.35 -0.14
N VAL A 163 -12.36 10.22 0.70
CA VAL A 163 -11.35 9.86 1.70
C VAL A 163 -11.96 8.99 2.79
N VAL A 164 -11.46 7.76 2.94
CA VAL A 164 -11.95 6.76 3.90
C VAL A 164 -10.93 6.39 4.97
N ALA A 165 -9.65 6.66 4.76
CA ALA A 165 -8.62 6.60 5.80
C ALA A 165 -7.58 7.71 5.58
N THR A 166 -6.95 8.16 6.66
CA THR A 166 -5.88 9.16 6.60
C THR A 166 -4.75 8.82 7.56
N ALA A 167 -3.51 9.08 7.15
CA ALA A 167 -2.35 9.12 8.03
C ALA A 167 -1.61 10.44 7.86
N GLN A 168 -0.92 10.89 8.91
CA GLN A 168 -0.04 12.05 8.84
C GLN A 168 1.33 11.69 9.37
N GLN A 169 2.35 12.17 8.67
CA GLN A 169 3.74 11.98 9.05
C GLN A 169 4.42 13.35 9.07
N PRO A 170 5.14 13.72 10.14
CA PRO A 170 5.99 14.90 10.07
C PRO A 170 7.04 14.71 8.97
N VAL A 171 7.21 15.74 8.15
CA VAL A 171 8.37 15.80 7.25
C VAL A 171 9.55 16.08 8.17
N ASP A 172 10.38 15.07 8.41
CA ASP A 172 11.55 15.29 9.25
C ASP A 172 12.54 16.14 8.47
N ARG A 173 12.53 17.44 8.76
CA ARG A 173 13.44 18.42 8.18
C ARG A 173 14.74 18.49 8.94
N ALA A 174 14.93 17.67 9.98
CA ALA A 174 16.12 17.72 10.80
C ALA A 174 17.32 17.80 9.85
N PRO A 175 18.04 18.95 9.82
CA PRO A 175 19.26 19.04 9.03
C PRO A 175 20.12 17.95 9.62
N THR A 176 20.33 16.87 8.88
CA THR A 176 21.09 15.74 9.38
C THR A 176 22.39 16.35 9.87
N PRO A 177 22.68 16.32 11.19
CA PRO A 177 23.79 17.09 11.73
C PRO A 177 25.02 16.69 10.93
N SER A 178 25.68 17.71 10.37
CA SER A 178 26.78 17.58 9.41
C SER A 178 27.67 16.39 9.78
N GLY A 179 27.65 15.34 8.95
CA GLY A 179 28.47 14.13 9.13
C GLY A 179 27.75 12.86 9.58
N GLN A 180 26.42 12.86 9.73
CA GLN A 180 25.65 11.61 9.91
C GLN A 180 24.62 11.46 8.80
N VAL A 181 24.52 10.24 8.26
CA VAL A 181 23.46 9.88 7.31
C VAL A 181 22.43 9.03 8.04
N LEU A 182 21.16 9.42 7.90
CA LEU A 182 20.03 8.59 8.33
C LEU A 182 19.98 7.36 7.43
N ALA A 183 20.58 6.26 7.87
CA ALA A 183 20.20 4.92 7.43
C ALA A 183 18.95 4.47 8.22
N ASP A 184 17.91 5.30 8.21
CA ASP A 184 16.68 5.05 9.00
C ASP A 184 15.75 4.03 8.35
N LEU A 185 16.12 3.53 7.17
CA LEU A 185 15.37 2.48 6.49
C LEU A 185 15.36 1.14 7.26
N TYR A 186 16.34 0.92 8.15
CA TYR A 186 16.50 -0.31 8.95
C TYR A 186 16.85 -0.05 10.43
N GLY A 187 16.62 1.18 10.90
CA GLY A 187 16.60 1.54 12.32
C GLY A 187 17.85 1.27 13.16
N THR A 188 19.03 0.95 12.59
CA THR A 188 20.11 0.38 13.43
C THR A 188 21.51 0.95 13.33
N ASP A 189 21.92 1.77 12.34
CA ASP A 189 23.27 2.37 12.39
C ASP A 189 23.38 3.75 11.73
N ARG A 190 23.90 4.71 12.49
CA ARG A 190 24.37 6.01 11.96
C ARG A 190 25.78 5.82 11.46
N LEU A 191 25.96 5.78 10.14
CA LEU A 191 27.29 5.77 9.56
C LEU A 191 27.86 7.19 9.56
N PRO A 192 29.01 7.45 10.20
CA PRO A 192 29.69 8.72 10.06
C PRO A 192 30.19 8.87 8.63
N VAL A 193 29.89 10.01 7.99
CA VAL A 193 30.38 10.35 6.65
C VAL A 193 31.10 11.68 6.75
N GLU A 194 32.43 11.63 6.79
CA GLU A 194 33.26 12.80 7.11
C GLU A 194 33.73 13.56 5.85
N ASP A 195 33.79 12.90 4.69
CA ASP A 195 34.37 13.49 3.48
C ASP A 195 33.29 14.13 2.55
N PRO A 196 33.30 15.45 2.32
CA PRO A 196 32.44 16.09 1.34
C PRO A 196 32.69 15.54 -0.08
N GLY A 197 31.62 15.38 -0.86
CA GLY A 197 31.64 14.68 -2.15
C GLY A 197 31.45 13.16 -2.05
N THR A 198 31.39 12.60 -0.84
CA THR A 198 31.01 11.19 -0.66
C THR A 198 29.58 10.99 -1.13
N THR A 199 29.43 10.06 -2.07
CA THR A 199 28.13 9.61 -2.55
C THR A 199 27.81 8.28 -1.88
N LEU A 200 26.72 8.27 -1.12
CA LEU A 200 26.24 7.06 -0.48
C LEU A 200 25.23 6.42 -1.41
N HIS A 201 25.51 5.16 -1.73
CA HIS A 201 24.59 4.30 -2.40
C HIS A 201 24.03 3.34 -1.36
N ALA A 202 22.73 3.38 -1.14
CA ALA A 202 22.11 2.23 -0.53
C ALA A 202 21.91 1.19 -1.62
N LEU A 203 22.56 0.05 -1.40
CA LEU A 203 22.53 -1.08 -2.31
C LEU A 203 21.52 -2.10 -1.80
N ARG A 204 20.71 -2.64 -2.71
CA ARG A 204 19.99 -3.90 -2.55
C ARG A 204 20.67 -4.94 -3.40
N GLY A 205 21.34 -5.90 -2.78
CA GLY A 205 22.14 -6.87 -3.52
C GLY A 205 23.16 -6.15 -4.40
N SER A 206 22.95 -6.15 -5.72
CA SER A 206 23.78 -5.43 -6.70
C SER A 206 23.16 -4.14 -7.26
N GLU A 207 21.94 -3.77 -6.87
CA GLU A 207 21.22 -2.60 -7.41
C GLU A 207 21.27 -1.43 -6.43
N THR A 208 21.61 -0.24 -6.93
CA THR A 208 21.50 1.02 -6.17
C THR A 208 20.05 1.47 -6.16
N PHE A 209 19.42 1.54 -4.99
CA PHE A 209 18.00 1.93 -4.88
C PHE A 209 17.81 3.38 -4.42
N TRP A 210 18.79 3.98 -3.74
CA TRP A 210 18.88 5.44 -3.63
C TRP A 210 20.33 5.91 -3.58
N THR A 211 20.52 7.16 -3.96
CA THR A 211 21.81 7.84 -3.92
C THR A 211 21.64 9.18 -3.21
N GLN A 212 22.41 9.44 -2.15
CA GLN A 212 22.55 10.79 -1.60
C GLN A 212 24.01 11.20 -1.70
N THR A 213 24.23 12.47 -2.05
CA THR A 213 25.57 13.04 -2.13
C THR A 213 25.72 14.08 -1.04
N LEU A 214 26.81 13.99 -0.28
CA LEU A 214 27.15 15.02 0.70
C LEU A 214 27.78 16.22 -0.04
N VAL A 215 27.08 17.34 -0.10
CA VAL A 215 27.53 18.61 -0.70
C VAL A 215 27.73 19.63 0.42
N ASP A 216 28.97 20.10 0.60
CA ASP A 216 29.34 21.10 1.62
C ASP A 216 28.89 20.76 3.06
N GLY A 217 28.92 19.47 3.42
CA GLY A 217 28.52 18.98 4.74
C GLY A 217 27.00 18.87 4.95
N SER A 218 26.20 19.16 3.92
CA SER A 218 24.76 18.88 3.87
C SER A 218 24.50 17.70 2.93
N LEU A 219 23.55 16.84 3.26
CA LEU A 219 23.05 15.86 2.30
C LEU A 219 22.23 16.63 1.27
N ALA A 220 22.60 16.50 0.00
CA ALA A 220 21.83 16.98 -1.14
C ALA A 220 21.17 15.78 -1.81
N GLY A 221 19.88 15.89 -2.06
CA GLY A 221 19.06 14.85 -2.68
C GLY A 221 17.82 14.48 -1.88
N PRO A 222 16.96 13.62 -2.46
CA PRO A 222 15.72 13.21 -1.84
C PRO A 222 15.95 12.52 -0.49
N VAL A 223 15.15 12.91 0.49
CA VAL A 223 14.99 12.13 1.73
C VAL A 223 13.90 11.11 1.48
N ALA A 224 14.28 9.83 1.45
CA ALA A 224 13.34 8.73 1.39
C ALA A 224 12.89 8.38 2.82
N GLN A 225 11.63 8.65 3.14
CA GLN A 225 11.03 8.36 4.44
C GLN A 225 10.08 7.18 4.30
N ARG A 226 10.30 6.15 5.12
CA ARG A 226 9.32 5.08 5.31
C ARG A 226 8.21 5.56 6.23
N THR A 227 6.97 5.40 5.78
CA THR A 227 5.79 5.82 6.54
C THR A 227 4.79 4.67 6.60
N PRO A 228 4.53 4.10 7.80
CA PRO A 228 3.43 3.19 7.97
C PRO A 228 2.11 3.97 7.89
N MET A 229 1.24 3.58 6.96
CA MET A 229 -0.11 4.12 6.83
C MET A 229 -1.11 3.08 7.32
N GLY A 230 -1.79 3.37 8.43
CA GLY A 230 -2.89 2.55 8.92
C GLY A 230 -4.06 2.51 7.92
N LEU A 231 -4.57 1.32 7.67
CA LEU A 231 -5.74 1.01 6.86
C LEU A 231 -6.98 0.90 7.76
N THR A 232 -7.19 1.91 8.61
CA THR A 232 -8.34 2.00 9.52
C THR A 232 -9.33 3.05 9.00
N ALA A 233 -10.62 2.70 8.97
CA ALA A 233 -11.67 3.58 8.52
C ALA A 233 -11.77 4.83 9.40
N CYS A 234 -11.94 5.98 8.74
CA CYS A 234 -12.09 7.30 9.34
C CYS A 234 -13.27 7.42 10.34
N ASP A 235 -14.31 6.61 10.20
CA ASP A 235 -15.47 6.61 11.10
C ASP A 235 -15.25 5.78 12.37
N GLY A 236 -14.06 5.21 12.54
CA GLY A 236 -13.72 4.35 13.67
C GLY A 236 -14.35 2.96 13.60
N SER A 237 -14.90 2.54 12.46
CA SER A 237 -15.51 1.21 12.31
C SER A 237 -14.50 0.05 12.36
N GLY A 238 -13.20 0.35 12.48
CA GLY A 238 -12.12 -0.62 12.46
C GLY A 238 -11.38 -0.63 11.11
N PRO A 239 -10.76 -1.76 10.73
CA PRO A 239 -10.01 -1.89 9.48
C PRO A 239 -10.89 -1.59 8.25
N LEU A 240 -10.25 -1.13 7.16
CA LEU A 240 -10.90 -0.96 5.87
C LEU A 240 -11.47 -2.29 5.37
N LEU A 241 -12.66 -2.22 4.77
CA LEU A 241 -13.29 -3.40 4.17
C LEU A 241 -12.47 -3.89 2.96
N PRO A 242 -12.52 -5.19 2.63
CA PRO A 242 -11.90 -5.67 1.41
C PRO A 242 -12.41 -4.96 0.16
N GLY A 243 -11.52 -4.69 -0.80
CA GLY A 243 -11.84 -4.04 -2.07
C GLY A 243 -10.74 -3.15 -2.64
N GLU A 244 -11.07 -2.46 -3.73
CA GLU A 244 -10.18 -1.52 -4.41
C GLU A 244 -10.28 -0.10 -3.81
N TYR A 245 -9.12 0.52 -3.67
CA TYR A 245 -8.90 1.86 -3.14
C TYR A 245 -7.87 2.61 -3.99
N ASP A 246 -7.86 3.93 -3.88
CA ASP A 246 -6.78 4.76 -4.42
C ASP A 246 -6.04 5.44 -3.25
N VAL A 247 -4.72 5.39 -3.29
CA VAL A 247 -3.84 6.12 -2.37
C VAL A 247 -3.44 7.45 -3.00
N TRP A 248 -3.41 8.49 -2.16
CA TRP A 248 -2.93 9.82 -2.51
C TRP A 248 -2.01 10.34 -1.41
N VAL A 249 -1.10 11.23 -1.77
CA VAL A 249 -0.24 11.95 -0.83
C VAL A 249 -0.39 13.44 -1.07
N THR A 250 -0.56 14.22 0.00
CA THR A 250 -0.60 15.69 -0.04
C THR A 250 0.34 16.28 1.01
N THR A 251 0.96 17.41 0.70
CA THR A 251 1.63 18.25 1.69
C THR A 251 0.60 19.03 2.50
N VAL A 252 0.86 19.21 3.80
CA VAL A 252 0.03 20.06 4.66
C VAL A 252 0.88 21.02 5.49
N ASP A 253 0.43 22.28 5.55
CA ASP A 253 1.07 23.30 6.37
C ASP A 253 0.73 23.15 7.87
N ALA A 254 1.30 24.03 8.70
CA ALA A 254 1.05 24.03 10.15
C ALA A 254 -0.41 24.33 10.53
N ALA A 255 -1.19 24.95 9.63
CA ALA A 255 -2.62 25.17 9.81
C ALA A 255 -3.47 23.96 9.37
N GLY A 256 -2.84 22.94 8.76
CA GLY A 256 -3.50 21.74 8.25
C GLY A 256 -4.05 21.86 6.83
N THR A 257 -3.75 22.95 6.13
CA THR A 257 -4.18 23.22 4.75
C THR A 257 -3.38 22.36 3.77
N ALA A 258 -4.07 21.69 2.85
CA ALA A 258 -3.44 20.94 1.76
C ALA A 258 -2.96 21.86 0.63
N HIS A 259 -1.76 21.63 0.09
CA HIS A 259 -1.14 22.50 -0.94
C HIS A 259 -0.91 21.86 -2.31
N GLY A 260 -0.86 20.53 -2.39
CA GLY A 260 -0.80 19.79 -3.66
C GLY A 260 -0.93 18.30 -3.43
N ALA A 261 -1.28 17.54 -4.47
CA ALA A 261 -1.55 16.11 -4.33
C ALA A 261 -0.86 15.29 -5.43
N ALA A 262 -0.26 14.19 -5.02
CA ALA A 262 0.27 13.13 -5.87
C ALA A 262 -0.60 11.87 -5.76
N GLY A 263 -0.73 11.13 -6.86
CA GLY A 263 -1.63 9.98 -7.02
C GLY A 263 -2.56 10.10 -8.24
N PRO A 264 -3.54 9.19 -8.41
CA PRO A 264 -3.83 8.05 -7.54
C PRO A 264 -2.89 6.85 -7.78
N TRP A 265 -2.59 6.10 -6.73
CA TRP A 265 -1.98 4.76 -6.83
C TRP A 265 -2.97 3.69 -6.38
N GLU A 266 -3.15 2.64 -7.18
CA GLU A 266 -4.12 1.57 -6.92
C GLU A 266 -3.71 0.74 -5.69
N LEU A 267 -4.61 0.58 -4.72
CA LEU A 267 -4.44 -0.26 -3.53
C LEU A 267 -5.59 -1.25 -3.45
N THR A 268 -5.29 -2.55 -3.36
CA THR A 268 -6.29 -3.58 -3.11
C THR A 268 -6.17 -4.07 -1.67
N VAL A 269 -7.23 -3.94 -0.87
CA VAL A 269 -7.30 -4.58 0.45
C VAL A 269 -7.91 -5.98 0.28
N ALA A 270 -7.13 -7.01 0.55
CA ALA A 270 -7.54 -8.40 0.44
C ALA A 270 -8.54 -8.78 1.54
N ALA A 271 -9.45 -9.70 1.22
CA ALA A 271 -10.30 -10.31 2.23
C ALA A 271 -9.53 -11.38 3.01
N ALA A 272 -9.56 -11.29 4.35
CA ALA A 272 -9.14 -12.40 5.18
C ALA A 272 -10.20 -13.51 5.11
N ASP A 273 -9.86 -14.69 4.57
CA ASP A 273 -10.71 -15.88 4.71
C ASP A 273 -10.54 -16.45 6.13
N THR A 274 -11.55 -16.22 6.97
CA THR A 274 -11.56 -16.66 8.38
C THR A 274 -11.97 -18.12 8.54
N ARG A 275 -12.36 -18.82 7.46
CA ARG A 275 -12.81 -20.22 7.52
C ARG A 275 -11.69 -21.24 7.37
N LEU A 276 -10.44 -20.80 7.41
CA LEU A 276 -9.29 -21.68 7.29
C LEU A 276 -9.30 -22.78 8.38
N SER A 277 -9.69 -22.41 9.60
CA SER A 277 -9.78 -23.34 10.73
C SER A 277 -10.71 -24.51 10.47
N GLU A 278 -11.82 -24.32 9.76
CA GLU A 278 -12.78 -25.39 9.45
C GLU A 278 -12.23 -26.45 8.48
N ARG A 279 -11.12 -26.16 7.79
CA ARG A 279 -10.52 -27.03 6.75
C ARG A 279 -9.25 -27.74 7.20
N LEU A 280 -8.71 -27.38 8.36
CA LEU A 280 -7.51 -28.01 8.91
C LEU A 280 -7.81 -29.42 9.43
N PRO A 281 -6.88 -30.38 9.28
CA PRO A 281 -6.99 -31.70 9.91
C PRO A 281 -7.31 -31.61 11.40
N ASP A 282 -8.03 -32.61 11.93
CA ASP A 282 -8.48 -32.62 13.33
C ASP A 282 -7.32 -32.59 14.33
N ASP A 283 -6.18 -33.14 13.95
CA ASP A 283 -4.93 -33.24 14.72
C ASP A 283 -3.94 -32.11 14.43
N PHE A 284 -4.31 -31.11 13.61
CA PHE A 284 -3.50 -29.91 13.43
C PHE A 284 -3.58 -29.00 14.68
N PRO A 285 -2.44 -28.42 15.15
CA PRO A 285 -2.41 -27.52 16.30
C PRO A 285 -3.31 -26.29 16.12
N ARG A 286 -4.41 -26.21 16.88
CA ARG A 286 -5.44 -25.18 16.71
C ARG A 286 -5.02 -23.81 17.24
N ASP A 287 -4.04 -23.79 18.15
CA ASP A 287 -3.52 -22.58 18.80
C ASP A 287 -2.45 -21.86 17.96
N VAL A 288 -1.96 -22.48 16.87
CA VAL A 288 -1.05 -21.83 15.92
C VAL A 288 -1.87 -20.98 14.93
N PRO A 289 -1.79 -19.65 14.97
CA PRO A 289 -2.53 -18.81 14.04
C PRO A 289 -1.92 -18.93 12.64
N LEU A 290 -2.80 -19.00 11.65
CA LEU A 290 -2.45 -18.99 10.24
C LEU A 290 -3.07 -17.75 9.59
N ILE A 291 -2.41 -17.22 8.58
CA ILE A 291 -2.93 -16.12 7.78
C ILE A 291 -4.27 -16.50 7.15
N GLY A 292 -5.20 -15.56 7.09
CA GLY A 292 -6.48 -15.77 6.41
C GLY A 292 -6.24 -16.04 4.91
N GLY A 293 -6.90 -17.04 4.35
CA GLY A 293 -6.70 -17.44 2.96
C GLY A 293 -7.26 -18.82 2.65
N ARG A 294 -6.84 -19.38 1.51
CA ARG A 294 -7.25 -20.72 1.09
C ARG A 294 -6.18 -21.73 1.50
N LEU A 295 -6.56 -22.73 2.30
CA LEU A 295 -5.70 -23.87 2.60
C LEU A 295 -5.37 -24.61 1.30
N VAL A 296 -4.09 -24.71 0.97
CA VAL A 296 -3.59 -25.44 -0.20
C VAL A 296 -3.30 -26.87 0.20
N ALA A 297 -2.53 -27.04 1.28
CA ALA A 297 -2.19 -28.34 1.84
C ALA A 297 -1.96 -28.22 3.36
N ALA A 298 -2.26 -29.29 4.10
CA ALA A 298 -1.81 -29.48 5.48
C ALA A 298 -1.54 -30.97 5.68
N HIS A 299 -0.34 -31.32 6.12
CA HIS A 299 0.04 -32.72 6.33
C HIS A 299 1.12 -32.85 7.41
N PRO A 300 1.25 -34.05 8.02
CA PRO A 300 2.37 -34.32 8.91
C PRO A 300 3.71 -34.07 8.21
N HIS A 301 4.67 -33.51 8.96
CA HIS A 301 6.02 -33.22 8.49
C HIS A 301 7.03 -33.51 9.60
N GLY A 302 7.76 -34.62 9.49
CA GLY A 302 8.62 -35.11 10.57
C GLY A 302 7.78 -35.48 11.79
N THR A 303 8.09 -34.85 12.94
CA THR A 303 7.32 -34.99 14.19
C THR A 303 6.27 -33.89 14.37
N GLY A 304 6.10 -33.00 13.40
CA GLY A 304 5.13 -31.91 13.46
C GLY A 304 4.30 -31.79 12.18
N TRP A 305 4.05 -30.57 11.74
CA TRP A 305 3.13 -30.26 10.65
C TRP A 305 3.76 -29.33 9.62
N ALA A 306 3.35 -29.47 8.37
CA ALA A 306 3.51 -28.46 7.35
C ALA A 306 2.14 -28.06 6.82
N ALA A 307 1.90 -26.75 6.68
CA ALA A 307 0.69 -26.22 6.07
C ALA A 307 1.05 -25.12 5.06
N GLU A 308 0.43 -25.13 3.89
CA GLU A 308 0.55 -24.07 2.91
C GLU A 308 -0.80 -23.36 2.76
N VAL A 309 -0.78 -22.04 2.90
CA VAL A 309 -1.96 -21.18 2.76
C VAL A 309 -1.73 -20.23 1.59
N ALA A 310 -2.57 -20.34 0.57
CA ALA A 310 -2.64 -19.37 -0.51
C ALA A 310 -3.35 -18.12 0.02
N ALA A 311 -2.65 -16.99 -0.02
CA ALA A 311 -3.12 -15.72 0.51
C ALA A 311 -2.74 -14.63 -0.49
N ALA A 312 -3.74 -13.83 -0.88
CA ALA A 312 -3.50 -12.63 -1.64
C ALA A 312 -2.72 -11.62 -0.79
N GLY A 313 -1.95 -10.75 -1.43
CA GLY A 313 -1.20 -9.72 -0.74
C GLY A 313 0.32 -9.86 -0.89
N GLU A 314 0.97 -8.73 -1.12
CA GLU A 314 2.43 -8.61 -1.16
C GLU A 314 3.06 -8.65 0.24
N ASP A 315 2.24 -8.42 1.26
CA ASP A 315 2.57 -8.36 2.68
C ASP A 315 2.24 -9.65 3.46
N ARG A 316 1.73 -10.68 2.78
CA ARG A 316 1.31 -11.96 3.41
C ARG A 316 2.34 -12.57 4.36
N GLY A 317 3.63 -12.45 4.05
CA GLY A 317 4.70 -12.90 4.95
C GLY A 317 4.73 -12.12 6.26
N ARG A 318 4.66 -10.80 6.18
CA ARG A 318 4.62 -9.90 7.34
C ARG A 318 3.37 -10.13 8.18
N VAL A 319 2.21 -10.31 7.54
CA VAL A 319 0.96 -10.62 8.24
C VAL A 319 1.09 -11.96 8.97
N ALA A 320 1.63 -12.99 8.32
CA ALA A 320 1.85 -14.29 8.93
C ALA A 320 2.79 -14.20 10.15
N TRP A 321 3.90 -13.45 10.04
CA TRP A 321 4.82 -13.23 11.17
C TRP A 321 4.19 -12.42 12.29
N GLY A 322 3.42 -11.37 11.98
CA GLY A 322 2.69 -10.59 12.98
C GLY A 322 1.74 -11.45 13.80
N LEU A 323 0.96 -12.33 13.15
CA LEU A 323 0.08 -13.28 13.82
C LEU A 323 0.85 -14.22 14.77
N LEU A 324 1.99 -14.75 14.34
CA LEU A 324 2.82 -15.62 15.18
C LEU A 324 3.47 -14.86 16.35
N ALA A 325 3.92 -13.63 16.12
CA ALA A 325 4.47 -12.77 17.17
C ALA A 325 3.43 -12.45 18.24
N ASP A 326 2.20 -12.10 17.84
CA ASP A 326 1.09 -11.84 18.74
C ASP A 326 0.71 -13.07 19.56
N ALA A 327 0.64 -14.25 18.93
CA ALA A 327 0.35 -15.49 19.64
C ALA A 327 1.48 -15.88 20.61
N GLN A 328 2.74 -15.73 20.21
CA GLN A 328 3.88 -15.96 21.12
C GLN A 328 3.83 -15.03 22.34
N ALA A 329 3.52 -13.75 22.13
CA ALA A 329 3.37 -12.78 23.21
C ALA A 329 2.19 -13.11 24.14
N GLN A 330 1.15 -13.79 23.64
CA GLN A 330 0.04 -14.28 24.46
C GLN A 330 0.37 -15.59 25.19
N SER A 331 1.24 -16.45 24.63
CA SER A 331 1.64 -17.73 25.23
C SER A 331 2.63 -17.58 26.38
N HIS A 332 3.41 -16.49 26.43
CA HIS A 332 4.39 -16.26 27.48
C HIS A 332 3.89 -15.22 28.48
N ASP A 333 3.92 -15.55 29.77
CA ASP A 333 3.71 -14.56 30.86
C ASP A 333 4.84 -13.51 30.93
N ASP A 334 5.90 -13.66 30.13
CA ASP A 334 7.04 -12.77 30.07
C ASP A 334 6.92 -11.85 28.84
N PRO A 335 6.83 -10.51 29.01
CA PRO A 335 6.69 -9.61 27.88
C PRO A 335 7.92 -9.71 26.97
N VAL A 336 7.70 -10.16 25.73
CA VAL A 336 8.70 -10.10 24.66
C VAL A 336 9.15 -8.63 24.55
N THR A 337 10.41 -8.36 24.92
CA THR A 337 10.86 -6.99 25.16
C THR A 337 11.10 -6.21 23.87
N VAL A 338 11.23 -6.88 22.72
CA VAL A 338 11.23 -6.26 21.39
C VAL A 338 10.70 -7.30 20.38
N PRO A 339 9.55 -7.10 19.72
CA PRO A 339 9.19 -7.94 18.58
C PRO A 339 10.29 -7.81 17.52
N PRO A 340 10.83 -8.92 16.99
CA PRO A 340 11.84 -8.84 15.93
C PRO A 340 11.28 -8.02 14.78
N ASP A 341 12.07 -7.08 14.26
CA ASP A 341 11.66 -6.27 13.12
C ASP A 341 11.34 -7.23 11.96
N PRO A 342 10.06 -7.37 11.56
CA PRO A 342 9.65 -8.29 10.50
C PRO A 342 10.26 -7.92 9.15
N LEU A 343 10.91 -6.76 9.05
CA LEU A 343 11.53 -6.21 7.84
C LEU A 343 12.99 -6.58 7.70
N SER A 344 13.63 -7.02 8.80
CA SER A 344 15.00 -7.55 8.73
C SER A 344 15.09 -8.80 7.84
N GLY A 345 13.95 -9.41 7.48
CA GLY A 345 13.87 -10.63 6.68
C GLY A 345 14.47 -11.85 7.40
N ALA A 346 15.14 -11.64 8.53
CA ALA A 346 15.54 -12.66 9.46
C ALA A 346 14.30 -13.01 10.27
N THR A 347 13.67 -14.13 9.93
CA THR A 347 12.94 -14.87 10.96
C THR A 347 13.87 -15.00 12.17
N PRO A 348 13.39 -14.87 13.42
CA PRO A 348 14.19 -15.29 14.56
C PRO A 348 14.78 -16.65 14.21
N TRP A 349 16.09 -16.84 14.38
CA TRP A 349 16.83 -17.98 13.82
C TRP A 349 16.22 -19.34 14.20
N ASP A 350 15.43 -19.36 15.26
CA ASP A 350 14.75 -20.52 15.80
C ASP A 350 13.25 -20.61 15.43
N GLY A 351 12.61 -19.55 14.92
CA GLY A 351 11.17 -19.49 14.66
C GLY A 351 10.37 -18.85 15.82
N TYR A 352 9.05 -18.91 15.75
CA TYR A 352 8.15 -18.39 16.80
C TYR A 352 7.66 -19.52 17.73
N HIS A 353 7.66 -19.28 19.04
CA HIS A 353 7.17 -20.22 20.04
C HIS A 353 5.69 -19.97 20.35
N VAL A 354 4.81 -20.83 19.87
CA VAL A 354 3.35 -20.72 20.04
C VAL A 354 2.79 -22.01 20.62
N ASP A 355 2.29 -21.94 21.86
CA ASP A 355 1.65 -23.06 22.56
C ASP A 355 2.40 -24.41 22.45
N GLY A 356 3.69 -24.42 22.80
CA GLY A 356 4.53 -25.62 22.73
C GLY A 356 4.98 -26.01 21.32
N TRP A 357 4.67 -25.22 20.29
CA TRP A 357 5.18 -25.39 18.92
C TRP A 357 6.23 -24.34 18.58
N LEU A 358 7.21 -24.75 17.79
CA LEU A 358 8.15 -23.89 17.10
C LEU A 358 7.69 -23.73 15.66
N VAL A 359 7.33 -22.51 15.27
CA VAL A 359 6.62 -22.22 14.02
C VAL A 359 7.43 -21.27 13.15
N ASP A 360 7.74 -21.73 11.94
CA ASP A 360 8.31 -20.90 10.87
C ASP A 360 7.23 -20.59 9.85
N ALA A 361 7.12 -19.33 9.41
CA ALA A 361 6.30 -18.94 8.27
C ALA A 361 7.20 -18.42 7.16
N ILE A 362 7.07 -18.99 5.96
CA ILE A 362 7.95 -18.71 4.82
C ILE A 362 7.09 -18.25 3.65
N PRO A 363 7.25 -16.99 3.18
CA PRO A 363 6.61 -16.54 1.95
C PRO A 363 7.00 -17.45 0.78
N SER A 364 6.01 -17.93 0.05
CA SER A 364 6.20 -18.88 -1.05
C SER A 364 5.26 -18.55 -2.21
N ARG A 365 5.24 -19.46 -3.18
CA ARG A 365 4.21 -19.59 -4.20
C ARG A 365 3.80 -21.05 -4.30
N THR A 366 2.52 -21.28 -4.54
CA THR A 366 1.98 -22.61 -4.85
C THR A 366 2.55 -23.13 -6.17
N ALA A 367 2.32 -24.41 -6.48
CA ALA A 367 2.77 -25.03 -7.72
C ALA A 367 2.22 -24.36 -9.00
N ASP A 368 1.04 -23.73 -8.91
CA ASP A 368 0.41 -22.93 -9.97
C ASP A 368 0.82 -21.44 -9.95
N GLY A 369 1.72 -21.05 -9.05
CA GLY A 369 2.32 -19.72 -8.98
C GLY A 369 1.54 -18.70 -8.15
N GLU A 370 0.44 -19.12 -7.50
CA GLU A 370 -0.34 -18.27 -6.59
C GLU A 370 0.51 -17.89 -5.36
N PRO A 371 0.50 -16.62 -4.92
CA PRO A 371 1.16 -16.22 -3.70
C PRO A 371 0.69 -17.05 -2.48
N SER A 372 1.63 -17.60 -1.71
CA SER A 372 1.32 -18.40 -0.53
C SER A 372 2.27 -18.11 0.64
N VAL A 373 1.94 -18.67 1.80
CA VAL A 373 2.81 -18.78 2.97
C VAL A 373 2.85 -20.24 3.41
N VAL A 374 4.05 -20.78 3.57
CA VAL A 374 4.29 -22.13 4.10
C VAL A 374 4.63 -22.03 5.57
N TYR A 375 3.86 -22.72 6.40
CA TYR A 375 4.07 -22.87 7.83
C TYR A 375 4.72 -24.22 8.11
N ILE A 376 5.84 -24.22 8.82
CA ILE A 376 6.51 -25.42 9.31
C ILE A 376 6.44 -25.41 10.84
N LEU A 377 5.73 -26.37 11.39
CA LEU A 377 5.50 -26.52 12.83
C LEU A 377 6.33 -27.71 13.32
N ARG A 378 7.16 -27.47 14.33
CA ARG A 378 7.96 -28.48 15.01
C ARG A 378 7.57 -28.50 16.49
N PRO A 379 7.54 -29.66 17.16
CA PRO A 379 7.38 -29.69 18.61
C PRO A 379 8.47 -28.83 19.26
N GLY A 380 8.07 -27.90 20.12
CA GLY A 380 8.98 -27.08 20.91
C GLY A 380 9.76 -27.93 21.92
N PRO A 381 10.82 -27.38 22.52
CA PRO A 381 11.65 -28.11 23.49
C PRO A 381 10.86 -28.62 24.70
N ASP A 382 9.75 -27.95 25.03
CA ASP A 382 8.92 -28.26 26.21
C ASP A 382 7.78 -29.26 25.93
N ALA A 383 7.57 -29.68 24.68
CA ALA A 383 6.45 -30.56 24.31
C ALA A 383 6.62 -32.03 24.73
N GLY A 384 7.70 -32.37 25.46
CA GLY A 384 8.09 -33.74 25.79
C GLY A 384 8.27 -34.06 27.28
N ALA A 385 7.82 -33.19 28.19
CA ALA A 385 7.96 -33.38 29.64
C ALA A 385 6.69 -33.93 30.30
#